data_AF-A0A432QD77-F1
#
_entry.id   AF-A0A432QD77-F1
#
_cell.length_a   1.000
_cell.length_b   1.000
_cell.length_c   1.000
_cell.angle_alpha   90.00
_cell.angle_beta   90.00
_cell.angle_gamma   90.00
#
_symmetry.space_group_name_H-M   'P 1'
#
loop_
_entity.id
_entity.type
_entity.pdbx_description
1 polymer ?
#
loop_
_entity_poly.entity_id
_entity_poly.type
_entity_poly.pdbx_seq_one_letter_code
_entity_poly.pdbx_strand_id
1 'polypeptide(L)' 'MTFHCKNYDIENDKCNKLKGECVPARKGCVLEGRMAVSDELAERIRLIDEQTGRRKKQQ' A
#
# COMPACT_ATOMS: atom_id res chain seq x y z
N MET A 1 4.74 -20.64 -2.26
CA MET A 1 3.56 -20.07 -2.95
C MET A 1 3.88 -18.63 -3.30
N THR A 2 3.86 -18.25 -4.57
CA THR A 2 4.01 -16.87 -5.03
C THR A 2 2.63 -16.22 -5.07
N PHE A 3 2.42 -15.20 -4.23
CA PHE A 3 1.19 -14.43 -4.23
C PHE A 3 1.23 -13.42 -5.38
N HIS A 4 0.30 -13.52 -6.33
CA HIS A 4 0.15 -12.56 -7.42
C HIS A 4 -1.08 -11.68 -7.19
N CYS A 5 -0.87 -10.39 -6.92
CA CYS A 5 -1.95 -9.44 -6.73
C CYS A 5 -2.41 -8.88 -8.07
N LYS A 6 -3.69 -9.05 -8.43
CA LYS A 6 -4.28 -8.48 -9.66
C LYS A 6 -4.20 -6.95 -9.77
N ASN A 7 -3.93 -6.26 -8.66
CA ASN A 7 -3.83 -4.80 -8.64
C ASN A 7 -2.39 -4.31 -8.74
N TYR A 8 -1.40 -5.21 -8.72
CA TYR A 8 0.00 -4.87 -8.83
C TYR A 8 0.36 -4.65 -10.30
N ASP A 9 0.83 -3.44 -10.60
CA ASP A 9 1.42 -3.08 -11.88
C ASP A 9 2.93 -3.31 -11.77
N ILE A 10 3.41 -4.36 -12.44
CA ILE A 10 4.81 -4.76 -12.45
C ILE A 10 5.67 -3.75 -13.23
N GLU A 11 5.11 -3.11 -14.26
CA GLU A 11 5.87 -2.19 -15.12
C GLU A 11 6.22 -0.90 -14.37
N ASN A 12 5.29 -0.42 -13.53
CA ASN A 12 5.45 0.85 -12.81
C ASN A 12 5.70 0.69 -11.30
N ASP A 13 5.77 -0.55 -10.79
CA ASP A 13 5.86 -0.91 -9.37
C ASP A 13 4.78 -0.22 -8.50
N LYS A 14 3.56 -0.16 -9.03
CA LYS A 14 2.44 0.58 -8.44
C LYS A 14 1.23 -0.30 -8.18
N CYS A 15 0.36 0.17 -7.30
CA CYS A 15 -0.92 -0.48 -7.05
C CYS A 15 -2.02 0.31 -7.76
N ASN A 16 -2.62 -0.28 -8.80
CA ASN A 16 -3.72 0.29 -9.57
C ASN A 16 -4.94 0.61 -8.70
N LYS A 17 -5.17 -0.20 -7.66
CA LYS A 17 -6.27 0.01 -6.70
C LYS A 17 -6.02 1.21 -5.78
N LEU A 18 -4.79 1.37 -5.31
CA LEU A 18 -4.42 2.45 -4.38
C LEU A 18 -3.96 3.72 -5.11
N LYS A 19 -3.79 3.65 -6.44
CA LYS A 19 -3.31 4.74 -7.30
C LYS A 19 -1.99 5.35 -6.82
N GLY A 20 -1.04 4.49 -6.44
CA GLY A 20 0.25 4.91 -5.86
C GLY A 20 1.19 3.73 -5.63
N GLU A 21 2.20 3.93 -4.78
CA GLU A 21 3.18 2.89 -4.41
C GLU A 21 2.50 1.62 -3.89
N CYS A 22 2.94 0.45 -4.39
CA CYS A 22 2.39 -0.84 -3.99
C CYS A 22 3.04 -1.36 -2.70
N VAL A 23 2.48 -0.98 -1.55
CA VAL A 23 2.96 -1.46 -0.25
C VAL A 23 2.04 -2.55 0.32
N PRO A 24 2.57 -3.74 0.67
CA PRO A 24 1.81 -4.80 1.34
C PRO A 24 1.21 -4.32 2.66
N ALA A 25 0.04 -4.84 3.03
CA ALA A 25 -0.68 -4.50 4.27
C ALA A 25 -1.05 -3.01 4.49
N ARG A 26 -0.75 -2.13 3.53
CA ARG A 26 -1.23 -0.75 3.51
C ARG A 26 -2.75 -0.68 3.54
N LYS A 27 -3.32 0.39 4.12
CA LYS A 27 -4.76 0.60 4.13
C LYS A 27 -5.37 0.51 2.73
N GLY A 28 -6.31 -0.42 2.54
CA GLY A 28 -6.97 -0.74 1.26
C GLY A 28 -6.29 -1.85 0.44
N CYS A 29 -5.12 -2.34 0.87
CA CYS A 29 -4.45 -3.50 0.29
C CYS A 29 -5.20 -4.79 0.65
N VAL A 30 -5.16 -5.78 -0.25
CA VAL A 30 -5.84 -7.07 -0.03
C VAL A 30 -5.20 -7.92 1.07
N LEU A 31 -3.97 -7.56 1.48
CA LEU A 31 -3.23 -8.20 2.56
C LEU A 31 -3.37 -7.48 3.92
N GLU A 32 -4.14 -6.39 3.98
CA GLU A 32 -4.43 -5.68 5.23
C GLU A 32 -5.04 -6.65 6.26
N GLY A 33 -4.37 -6.80 7.41
CA GLY A 33 -4.78 -7.72 8.49
C GLY A 33 -4.59 -9.22 8.19
N ARG A 34 -4.01 -9.59 7.04
CA ARG A 34 -3.80 -11.00 6.64
C ARG A 34 -2.36 -11.47 6.69
N MET A 35 -1.42 -10.56 6.94
CA MET A 35 0.00 -10.85 7.08
C MET A 35 0.56 -10.13 8.29
N ALA A 36 1.60 -10.73 8.89
CA ALA A 36 2.42 -10.04 9.87
C ALA A 36 3.18 -8.90 9.18
N VAL A 37 3.19 -7.74 9.83
CA VAL A 37 3.87 -6.53 9.37
C VAL A 37 4.96 -6.25 10.38
N SER A 38 6.22 -6.14 9.94
CA SER A 38 7.31 -5.71 10.80
C SER A 38 7.15 -4.23 11.17
N ASP A 39 7.77 -3.80 12.26
CA ASP A 39 7.71 -2.40 12.70
C ASP A 39 8.22 -1.43 11.61
N GLU A 40 9.28 -1.80 10.89
CA GLU A 40 9.81 -1.02 9.76
C GLU A 40 8.78 -0.86 8.62
N LEU A 41 8.10 -1.95 8.24
CA LEU A 41 7.07 -1.90 7.20
C LEU A 41 5.85 -1.10 7.68
N ALA A 42 5.48 -1.21 8.95
CA ALA A 42 4.39 -0.45 9.55
C ALA A 42 4.70 1.05 9.56
N GLU A 43 5.93 1.45 9.87
CA GLU A 43 6.37 2.84 9.80
C GLU A 43 6.31 3.38 8.37
N ARG A 44 6.81 2.60 7.40
CA ARG A 44 6.73 2.97 5.97
C ARG A 44 5.28 3.17 5.51
N ILE A 45 4.37 2.27 5.89
CA ILE A 45 2.94 2.41 5.59
C ILE A 45 2.38 3.71 6.15
N ARG A 46 2.68 4.03 7.42
CA ARG A 46 2.23 5.27 8.07
C ARG A 46 2.70 6.51 7.31
N LEU A 47 3.98 6.58 6.96
CA LEU A 47 4.55 7.72 6.24
C LEU A 47 3.88 7.97 4.88
N ILE A 48 3.58 6.91 4.13
CA ILE A 48 2.92 7.01 2.82
C ILE A 48 1.44 7.41 3.01
N ASP A 49 0.77 6.85 4.01
CA ASP A 49 -0.61 7.21 4.36
C ASP A 49 -0.73 8.67 4.81
N GLU A 50 0.21 9.19 5.58
CA GLU A 50 0.24 10.61 5.94
C GLU A 50 0.44 11.52 4.72
N GLN A 51 1.36 11.17 3.82
CA GLN A 51 1.62 11.94 2.60
C GLN A 51 0.41 11.96 1.64
N THR A 52 -0.27 10.83 1.50
CA THR A 52 -1.44 10.71 0.61
C THR A 52 -2.75 11.18 1.26
N GLY A 53 -2.89 11.06 2.58
CA GLY A 53 -4.05 11.54 3.35
C GLY A 53 -4.13 13.07 3.39
N ARG A 54 -2.97 13.76 3.46
CA ARG A 54 -2.92 15.24 3.36
C ARG A 54 -3.44 15.75 2.02
N ARG A 55 -3.23 15.03 0.92
CA ARG A 55 -3.72 15.42 -0.42
C ARG A 55 -5.25 15.31 -0.55
N LYS A 56 -5.90 14.40 0.18
CA LYS A 56 -7.37 14.23 0.13
C LYS A 56 -8.14 15.27 0.94
N LYS A 57 -7.50 15.98 1.87
CA LYS A 57 -8.16 16.97 2.74
C LYS A 57 -8.27 18.38 2.13
N GLN A 58 -7.75 18.57 0.91
CA GLN A 58 -7.78 19.85 0.17
C GLN A 58 -8.70 19.83 -1.07
N GLN A 59 -9.51 18.79 -1.27
CA GLN A 59 -10.61 18.80 -2.26
C GLN A 59 -11.96 18.95 -1.56
#